data_AF-A0A7C0WDX9-F1
#
_entry.id   AF-A0A7C0WDX9-F1
#
_cell.length_a   1.000
_cell.length_b   1.000
_cell.length_c   1.000
_cell.angle_alpha   90.00
_cell.angle_beta   90.00
_cell.angle_gamma   90.00
#
_symmetry.space_group_name_H-M   'P 1'
#
loop_
_entity.id
_entity.type
_entity.pdbx_description
1 polymer ?
#
loop_
_entity_poly.entity_id
_entity_poly.type
_entity_poly.pdbx_seq_one_letter_code
_entity_poly.pdbx_strand_id
1 'polypeptide(L)'
;MCKFIDVVDFYIGMINALKSRKIGLLSPLEEICLKAGKDSFAYIDNRRDAKEKYGYDFWGIIKNQFEEKKQFIDWIKSRVNEKLLYSKSEQFPDFLFKVRKHQDKFICGSLLELKDSKGGSIASFNSTLPTKYKNLEEIDVINNKNLVSRIASLIDGDLASEKGYRTFERRCFYLVRTHAGRDDKVKISVVDGSFFETVPKDNLIYQMFLNILHAHLEQKTIRIPPDILNQIEKALSHVTDQTIIAASQVIEKASVRPRLRIMAEVHSEGNPHSNFYPEISERSVNLIIDASIYEKKLDEIISQKIPEIKKFTIHHKRNGDHVVFQYKF
;
A
#
# COMPACT_ATOMS: atom_id res chain seq x y z
N MET A 1 16.00 -13.94 7.25
CA MET A 1 15.50 -12.71 7.92
C MET A 1 14.21 -12.34 7.21
N CYS A 2 13.12 -12.06 7.95
CA CYS A 2 11.82 -11.76 7.35
C CYS A 2 11.91 -10.51 6.45
N LYS A 3 11.47 -10.63 5.18
CA LYS A 3 11.62 -9.58 4.16
C LYS A 3 10.85 -8.29 4.47
N PHE A 4 9.81 -8.37 5.30
CA PHE A 4 8.90 -7.27 5.64
C PHE A 4 8.89 -6.99 7.16
N ILE A 5 10.04 -7.17 7.82
CA ILE A 5 10.16 -6.94 9.26
C ILE A 5 9.83 -5.48 9.66
N ASP A 6 9.95 -4.53 8.73
CA ASP A 6 9.51 -3.13 8.90
C ASP A 6 8.02 -3.03 9.25
N VAL A 7 7.16 -3.79 8.56
CA VAL A 7 5.71 -3.81 8.81
C VAL A 7 5.36 -4.55 10.11
N VAL A 8 6.16 -5.55 10.47
CA VAL A 8 6.01 -6.27 11.75
C VAL A 8 6.36 -5.35 12.92
N ASP A 9 7.49 -4.64 12.82
CA ASP A 9 7.90 -3.64 13.80
C ASP A 9 6.85 -2.52 13.91
N PHE A 10 6.28 -2.08 12.77
CA PHE A 10 5.18 -1.14 12.71
C PHE A 10 3.92 -1.64 13.44
N TYR A 11 3.48 -2.86 13.14
CA TYR A 11 2.32 -3.49 13.76
C TYR A 11 2.47 -3.59 15.29
N ILE A 12 3.65 -4.01 15.75
CA ILE A 12 3.98 -4.07 17.18
C ILE A 12 4.01 -2.66 17.79
N GLY A 13 4.57 -1.69 17.06
CA GLY A 13 4.57 -0.28 17.45
C GLY A 13 3.17 0.29 17.64
N MET A 14 2.23 -0.07 16.76
CA MET A 14 0.82 0.33 16.84
C MET A 14 0.14 -0.23 18.10
N ILE A 15 0.29 -1.53 18.38
CA ILE A 15 -0.27 -2.13 19.60
C ILE A 15 0.30 -1.45 20.85
N ASN A 16 1.61 -1.23 20.91
CA ASN A 16 2.25 -0.60 22.06
C ASN A 16 1.81 0.86 22.25
N ALA A 17 1.63 1.61 21.15
CA ALA A 17 1.13 2.98 21.21
C ALA A 17 -0.32 3.04 21.72
N LEU A 18 -1.16 2.07 21.34
CA LEU A 18 -2.53 1.92 21.87
C LEU A 18 -2.52 1.51 23.35
N LYS A 19 -1.72 0.50 23.75
CA LYS A 19 -1.58 0.07 25.16
C LYS A 19 -1.14 1.23 26.06
N SER A 20 -0.22 2.06 25.58
CA SER A 20 0.27 3.25 26.31
C SER A 20 -0.60 4.49 26.16
N ARG A 21 -1.77 4.39 25.49
CA ARG A 21 -2.73 5.50 25.26
C ARG A 21 -2.12 6.71 24.54
N LYS A 22 -1.04 6.50 23.78
CA LYS A 22 -0.46 7.54 22.91
C LYS A 22 -1.32 7.81 21.67
N ILE A 23 -2.15 6.84 21.30
CA ILE A 23 -3.16 6.88 20.25
C ILE A 23 -4.38 6.07 20.73
N GLY A 24 -5.54 6.29 20.11
CA GLY A 24 -6.74 5.47 20.29
C GLY A 24 -7.14 4.73 19.02
N LEU A 25 -8.05 3.75 19.10
CA LEU A 25 -8.56 3.04 17.92
C LEU A 25 -9.31 3.97 16.94
N LEU A 26 -9.83 5.08 17.45
CA LEU A 26 -10.50 6.12 16.66
C LEU A 26 -9.58 7.28 16.26
N SER A 27 -8.30 7.28 16.65
CA SER A 27 -7.33 8.27 16.15
C SER A 27 -7.28 8.24 14.62
N PRO A 28 -7.06 9.37 13.93
CA PRO A 28 -6.84 9.37 12.49
C PRO A 28 -5.77 8.32 12.10
N LEU A 29 -5.97 7.61 10.99
CA LEU A 29 -5.03 6.55 10.60
C LEU A 29 -3.62 7.10 10.35
N GLU A 30 -3.50 8.34 9.88
CA GLU A 30 -2.22 9.02 9.74
C GLU A 30 -1.54 9.21 11.10
N GLU A 31 -2.28 9.59 12.14
CA GLU A 31 -1.75 9.71 13.50
C GLU A 31 -1.24 8.35 14.01
N ILE A 32 -2.04 7.30 13.84
CA ILE A 32 -1.67 5.93 14.18
C ILE A 32 -0.35 5.56 13.47
N CYS A 33 -0.27 5.82 12.16
CA CYS A 33 0.93 5.53 11.38
C CYS A 33 2.17 6.26 11.90
N LEU A 34 2.06 7.57 12.12
CA LEU A 34 3.18 8.42 12.53
C LEU A 34 3.69 8.07 13.94
N LYS A 35 2.78 7.79 14.88
CA LYS A 35 3.16 7.42 16.26
C LYS A 35 3.70 5.99 16.36
N ALA A 36 3.21 5.07 15.51
CA ALA A 36 3.66 3.68 15.48
C ALA A 36 4.97 3.48 14.71
N GLY A 37 5.09 4.06 13.52
CA GLY A 37 6.23 3.87 12.62
C GLY A 37 7.48 4.66 13.03
N LYS A 38 7.33 5.77 13.76
CA LYS A 38 8.45 6.63 14.17
C LYS A 38 9.37 6.94 12.97
N ASP A 39 10.66 6.68 13.08
CA ASP A 39 11.69 6.99 12.09
C ASP A 39 11.83 5.94 10.98
N SER A 40 10.86 5.03 10.79
CA SER A 40 10.96 3.93 9.83
C SER A 40 10.60 4.29 8.39
N PHE A 41 10.05 5.47 8.14
CA PHE A 41 9.53 5.86 6.83
C PHE A 41 10.60 6.50 5.94
N ALA A 42 10.58 6.11 4.66
CA ALA A 42 11.31 6.75 3.56
C ALA A 42 10.44 7.73 2.78
N TYR A 43 9.12 7.67 2.91
CA TYR A 43 8.21 8.67 2.36
C TYR A 43 6.87 8.67 3.12
N ILE A 44 6.24 9.85 3.16
CA ILE A 44 4.92 10.13 3.74
C ILE A 44 4.22 11.04 2.75
N ASP A 45 2.97 10.81 2.36
CA ASP A 45 2.28 11.69 1.41
C ASP A 45 1.97 13.07 2.00
N ASN A 46 1.26 13.11 3.13
CA ASN A 46 0.81 14.33 3.79
C ASN A 46 1.83 14.84 4.83
N ARG A 47 3.04 15.21 4.35
CA ARG A 47 4.14 15.71 5.21
C ARG A 47 3.79 17.01 5.92
N ARG A 48 2.89 17.81 5.33
CA ARG A 48 2.39 19.04 5.96
C ARG A 48 1.69 18.72 7.27
N ASP A 49 0.64 17.90 7.22
CA ASP A 49 -0.16 17.59 8.40
C ASP A 49 0.63 16.71 9.36
N ALA A 50 1.53 15.84 8.87
CA ALA A 50 2.49 15.13 9.72
C ALA A 50 3.23 16.07 10.67
N LYS A 51 3.76 17.18 10.15
CA LYS A 51 4.46 18.19 10.95
C LYS A 51 3.51 19.05 11.77
N GLU A 52 2.55 19.68 11.11
CA GLU A 52 1.72 20.75 11.70
C GLU A 52 0.69 20.21 12.69
N LYS A 53 0.06 19.07 12.37
CA LYS A 53 -1.02 18.50 13.17
C LYS A 53 -0.52 17.45 14.16
N TYR A 54 0.46 16.63 13.77
CA TYR A 54 0.89 15.48 14.55
C TYR A 54 2.28 15.63 15.20
N GLY A 55 2.96 16.77 14.96
CA GLY A 55 4.27 17.09 15.52
C GLY A 55 5.39 16.19 15.01
N TYR A 56 5.21 15.57 13.85
CA TYR A 56 6.17 14.66 13.24
C TYR A 56 6.95 15.37 12.13
N ASP A 57 8.23 15.68 12.39
CA ASP A 57 9.11 16.25 11.36
C ASP A 57 9.80 15.15 10.57
N PHE A 58 9.21 14.79 9.43
CA PHE A 58 9.75 13.78 8.51
C PHE A 58 11.22 14.01 8.13
N TRP A 59 11.63 15.28 8.00
CA TRP A 59 13.00 15.61 7.62
C TRP A 59 13.96 15.65 8.81
N GLY A 60 13.48 15.46 10.04
CA GLY A 60 14.27 15.58 11.27
C GLY A 60 15.52 14.71 11.26
N ILE A 61 15.43 13.47 10.76
CA ILE A 61 16.55 12.52 10.69
C ILE A 61 17.67 13.06 9.80
N ILE A 62 17.33 13.54 8.60
CA ILE A 62 18.31 14.11 7.67
C ILE A 62 18.84 15.42 8.22
N LYS A 63 17.95 16.27 8.75
CA LYS A 63 18.31 17.59 9.27
C LYS A 63 19.36 17.51 10.39
N ASN A 64 19.31 16.46 11.21
CA ASN A 64 20.28 16.22 12.28
C ASN A 64 21.69 15.84 11.78
N GLN A 65 21.87 15.59 10.49
CA GLN A 65 23.18 15.32 9.87
C GLN A 65 23.93 16.61 9.51
N PHE A 66 23.28 17.78 9.61
CA PHE A 66 23.86 19.08 9.31
C PHE A 66 24.10 19.87 10.60
N GLU A 67 25.26 20.52 10.70
CA GLU A 67 25.60 21.36 11.84
C GLU A 67 24.71 22.61 11.89
N GLU A 68 24.46 23.21 10.72
CA GLU A 68 23.62 24.40 10.60
C GLU A 68 22.33 24.14 9.83
N LYS A 69 21.23 24.68 10.34
CA LYS A 69 19.92 24.64 9.67
C LYS A 69 19.98 25.20 8.24
N LYS A 70 20.83 26.20 7.99
CA LYS A 70 20.98 26.82 6.67
C LYS A 70 21.55 25.83 5.65
N GLN A 71 22.56 25.04 6.05
CA GLN A 71 23.16 24.02 5.19
C GLN A 71 22.14 22.96 4.79
N PHE A 72 21.31 22.48 5.74
CA PHE A 72 20.23 21.56 5.42
C PHE A 72 19.24 22.17 4.43
N ILE A 73 18.83 23.42 4.63
CA ILE A 73 17.88 24.12 3.74
C ILE A 73 18.45 24.23 2.33
N ASP A 74 19.70 24.67 2.19
CA ASP A 74 20.35 24.82 0.88
C ASP A 74 20.52 23.45 0.20
N TRP A 75 20.90 22.43 0.97
CA TRP A 75 21.03 21.05 0.49
C TRP A 75 19.69 20.49 0.00
N ILE A 76 18.61 20.61 0.78
CA ILE A 76 17.32 20.03 0.41
C ILE A 76 16.66 20.80 -0.74
N LYS A 77 16.79 22.14 -0.79
CA LYS A 77 16.25 22.97 -1.88
C LYS A 77 16.84 22.61 -3.25
N SER A 78 18.11 22.19 -3.29
CA SER A 78 18.74 21.70 -4.52
C SER A 78 18.17 20.35 -5.01
N ARG A 79 17.47 19.61 -4.15
CA ARG A 79 17.02 18.22 -4.41
C ARG A 79 15.51 18.08 -4.48
N VAL A 80 14.78 18.87 -3.70
CA VAL A 80 13.31 18.91 -3.62
C VAL A 80 12.90 20.37 -3.56
N ASN A 81 11.90 20.74 -4.36
CA ASN A 81 11.35 22.10 -4.32
C ASN A 81 10.84 22.41 -2.91
N GLU A 82 11.17 23.60 -2.37
CA GLU A 82 10.74 24.04 -1.03
C GLU A 82 9.24 23.86 -0.79
N LYS A 83 8.42 24.12 -1.81
CA LYS A 83 6.95 23.96 -1.75
C LYS A 83 6.50 22.50 -1.55
N LEU A 84 7.37 21.53 -1.83
CA LEU A 84 7.10 20.09 -1.72
C LEU A 84 7.64 19.46 -0.43
N LEU A 85 8.43 20.19 0.37
CA LEU A 85 8.99 19.67 1.62
C LEU A 85 7.92 19.26 2.62
N TYR A 86 6.98 20.17 2.85
CA TYR A 86 5.81 19.97 3.72
C TYR A 86 4.54 20.22 2.91
N SER A 87 4.30 19.35 1.94
CA SER A 87 3.11 19.37 1.10
C SER A 87 2.23 18.15 1.39
N LYS A 88 0.98 18.24 0.95
CA LYS A 88 0.12 17.09 0.69
C LYS A 88 0.23 16.76 -0.80
N SER A 89 0.88 15.65 -1.16
CA SER A 89 1.13 15.31 -2.57
C SER A 89 -0.01 14.55 -3.24
N GLU A 90 -0.90 13.93 -2.46
CA GLU A 90 -1.99 13.06 -2.92
C GLU A 90 -1.49 11.96 -3.87
N GLN A 91 -0.30 11.43 -3.57
CA GLN A 91 0.37 10.38 -4.33
C GLN A 91 0.33 9.05 -3.60
N PHE A 92 0.27 7.96 -4.36
CA PHE A 92 0.41 6.61 -3.82
C PHE A 92 1.91 6.28 -3.60
N PRO A 93 2.28 5.58 -2.52
CA PRO A 93 1.45 5.21 -1.37
C PRO A 93 1.33 6.34 -0.34
N ASP A 94 0.41 6.23 0.62
CA ASP A 94 0.38 7.16 1.76
C ASP A 94 1.70 7.13 2.57
N PHE A 95 2.29 5.94 2.75
CA PHE A 95 3.55 5.74 3.45
C PHE A 95 4.44 4.71 2.72
N LEU A 96 5.76 4.91 2.78
CA LEU A 96 6.75 3.95 2.32
C LEU A 96 7.81 3.81 3.41
N PHE A 97 8.16 2.58 3.76
CA PHE A 97 9.21 2.27 4.73
C PHE A 97 10.60 2.37 4.09
N LYS A 98 11.63 2.53 4.92
CA LYS A 98 13.04 2.52 4.47
C LYS A 98 13.48 1.15 4.01
N VAL A 99 14.28 1.13 2.94
CA VAL A 99 14.96 -0.08 2.49
C VAL A 99 16.13 -0.38 3.43
N ARG A 100 16.42 -1.66 3.65
CA ARG A 100 17.61 -2.12 4.37
C ARG A 100 18.35 -3.16 3.52
N LYS A 101 19.61 -3.41 3.86
CA LYS A 101 20.43 -4.43 3.19
C LYS A 101 20.71 -5.60 4.15
N HIS A 102 20.55 -6.82 3.66
CA HIS A 102 20.91 -8.03 4.38
C HIS A 102 21.46 -9.07 3.40
N GLN A 103 22.68 -9.56 3.65
CA GLN A 103 23.37 -10.52 2.77
C GLN A 103 23.34 -10.06 1.29
N ASP A 104 23.72 -8.80 1.06
CA ASP A 104 23.74 -8.13 -0.25
C ASP A 104 22.42 -8.07 -1.02
N LYS A 105 21.30 -8.29 -0.34
CA LYS A 105 19.96 -8.15 -0.89
C LYS A 105 19.19 -7.04 -0.19
N PHE A 106 18.39 -6.31 -0.95
CA PHE A 106 17.42 -5.39 -0.39
C PHE A 106 16.32 -6.17 0.34
N ILE A 107 15.97 -5.67 1.51
CA ILE A 107 14.84 -6.11 2.33
C ILE A 107 14.11 -4.87 2.87
N CYS A 108 12.93 -5.05 3.46
CA CYS A 108 12.06 -3.96 3.89
C CYS A 108 11.66 -3.07 2.69
N GLY A 109 11.38 -1.80 2.93
CA GLY A 109 10.90 -0.90 1.90
C GLY A 109 9.43 -1.08 1.57
N SER A 110 8.66 -1.67 2.49
CA SER A 110 7.25 -1.97 2.28
C SER A 110 6.44 -0.70 1.97
N LEU A 111 5.39 -0.84 1.17
CA LEU A 111 4.45 0.23 0.85
C LEU A 111 3.24 0.08 1.78
N LEU A 112 2.72 1.18 2.33
CA LEU A 112 1.54 1.16 3.18
C LEU A 112 0.54 2.22 2.73
N GLU A 113 -0.64 1.74 2.35
CA GLU A 113 -1.76 2.55 1.89
C GLU A 113 -2.89 2.52 2.92
N LEU A 114 -3.53 3.66 3.16
CA LEU A 114 -4.62 3.79 4.12
C LEU A 114 -5.96 3.50 3.46
N LYS A 115 -6.81 2.74 4.16
CA LYS A 115 -8.18 2.43 3.77
C LYS A 115 -9.10 2.61 4.97
N ASP A 116 -9.57 3.84 5.17
CA ASP A 116 -10.41 4.21 6.30
C ASP A 116 -11.88 4.30 5.91
N SER A 117 -12.76 3.61 6.64
CA SER A 117 -14.18 3.54 6.35
C SER A 117 -15.04 3.71 7.60
N LYS A 118 -16.08 4.54 7.48
CA LYS A 118 -17.12 4.69 8.52
C LYS A 118 -18.03 3.45 8.59
N GLY A 119 -18.15 2.71 7.48
CA GLY A 119 -19.01 1.53 7.36
C GLY A 119 -18.26 0.22 7.63
N GLY A 120 -18.95 -0.90 7.39
CA GLY A 120 -18.35 -2.25 7.47
C GLY A 120 -17.61 -2.67 6.20
N SER A 121 -17.70 -1.91 5.11
CA SER A 121 -16.97 -2.12 3.86
C SER A 121 -15.62 -1.40 3.86
N ILE A 122 -14.69 -1.87 3.03
CA ILE A 122 -13.39 -1.21 2.81
C ILE A 122 -13.57 -0.05 1.84
N ALA A 123 -12.81 1.02 2.04
CA ALA A 123 -12.72 2.10 1.06
C ALA A 123 -12.13 1.60 -0.27
N SER A 124 -12.56 2.17 -1.39
CA SER A 124 -12.10 1.76 -2.72
C SER A 124 -10.60 2.06 -2.94
N PHE A 125 -9.97 1.30 -3.84
CA PHE A 125 -8.62 1.54 -4.31
C PHE A 125 -8.64 2.50 -5.50
N ASN A 126 -8.50 3.79 -5.21
CA ASN A 126 -8.68 4.85 -6.21
C ASN A 126 -7.42 5.17 -7.02
N SER A 127 -6.25 4.85 -6.45
CA SER A 127 -4.95 5.26 -7.01
C SER A 127 -4.31 4.17 -7.87
N THR A 128 -4.50 2.91 -7.50
CA THR A 128 -3.88 1.76 -8.18
C THR A 128 -4.58 0.46 -7.81
N LEU A 129 -4.50 -0.55 -8.68
CA LEU A 129 -4.93 -1.91 -8.39
C LEU A 129 -4.16 -2.46 -7.18
N PRO A 130 -4.85 -3.13 -6.24
CA PRO A 130 -4.15 -3.76 -5.13
C PRO A 130 -3.36 -4.98 -5.63
N THR A 131 -2.07 -4.99 -5.36
CA THR A 131 -1.16 -6.09 -5.74
C THR A 131 -0.22 -6.39 -4.59
N LYS A 132 0.41 -7.56 -4.60
CA LYS A 132 1.38 -8.04 -3.61
C LYS A 132 2.66 -7.21 -3.63
N TYR A 133 3.13 -6.84 -4.82
CA TYR A 133 4.36 -6.08 -5.01
C TYR A 133 4.19 -4.93 -5.99
N LYS A 134 4.98 -3.87 -5.77
CA LYS A 134 5.22 -2.76 -6.71
C LYS A 134 6.68 -2.29 -6.56
N ASN A 135 7.21 -1.60 -7.56
CA ASN A 135 8.53 -0.98 -7.49
C ASN A 135 8.44 0.54 -7.72
N LEU A 136 9.55 1.28 -7.56
CA LEU A 136 9.53 2.74 -7.67
C LEU A 136 9.29 3.23 -9.10
N GLU A 137 9.65 2.45 -10.12
CA GLU A 137 9.39 2.80 -11.52
C GLU A 137 7.89 2.74 -11.82
N GLU A 138 7.21 1.67 -11.38
CA GLU A 138 5.76 1.54 -11.47
C GLU A 138 5.05 2.67 -10.71
N ILE A 139 5.52 3.00 -9.50
CA ILE A 139 4.95 4.09 -8.68
C ILE A 139 5.05 5.45 -9.39
N ASP A 140 6.19 5.74 -10.02
CA ASP A 140 6.37 7.01 -10.74
C ASP A 140 5.39 7.14 -11.91
N VAL A 141 5.11 6.03 -12.61
CA VAL A 141 4.11 5.99 -13.69
C VAL A 141 2.69 6.13 -13.15
N ILE A 142 2.34 5.41 -12.09
CA ILE A 142 1.01 5.51 -11.44
C ILE A 142 0.75 6.95 -11.00
N ASN A 143 1.73 7.62 -10.40
CA ASN A 143 1.59 9.00 -9.95
C ASN A 143 1.72 10.03 -11.07
N ASN A 144 2.23 9.65 -12.25
CA ASN A 144 2.64 10.55 -13.33
C ASN A 144 3.63 11.63 -12.85
N LYS A 145 4.43 11.30 -11.82
CA LYS A 145 5.39 12.17 -11.11
C LYS A 145 6.40 11.28 -10.38
N ASN A 146 7.61 11.77 -10.18
CA ASN A 146 8.69 11.03 -9.51
C ASN A 146 8.98 11.50 -8.07
N LEU A 147 8.02 12.14 -7.40
CA LEU A 147 8.26 12.70 -6.07
C LEU A 147 8.53 11.61 -5.03
N VAL A 148 7.76 10.53 -5.05
CA VAL A 148 7.93 9.40 -4.13
C VAL A 148 9.33 8.80 -4.27
N SER A 149 9.72 8.41 -5.49
CA SER A 149 11.02 7.80 -5.73
C SER A 149 12.18 8.74 -5.39
N ARG A 150 12.05 10.04 -5.69
CA ARG A 150 13.05 11.05 -5.32
C ARG A 150 13.22 11.16 -3.80
N ILE A 151 12.13 11.29 -3.05
CA ILE A 151 12.21 11.42 -1.58
C ILE A 151 12.74 10.13 -0.97
N ALA A 152 12.27 8.97 -1.43
CA ALA A 152 12.76 7.67 -0.96
C ALA A 152 14.28 7.53 -1.18
N SER A 153 14.77 7.88 -2.37
CA SER A 153 16.20 7.87 -2.66
C SER A 153 17.03 8.79 -1.77
N LEU A 154 16.47 9.93 -1.35
CA LEU A 154 17.16 10.84 -0.42
C LEU A 154 17.25 10.26 0.99
N ILE A 155 16.20 9.57 1.45
CA ILE A 155 16.14 9.02 2.81
C ILE A 155 16.93 7.71 2.91
N ASP A 156 16.88 6.86 1.89
CA ASP A 156 17.62 5.59 1.84
C ASP A 156 19.12 5.80 1.53
N GLY A 157 19.53 7.00 1.10
CA GLY A 157 20.93 7.40 0.95
C GLY A 157 21.71 6.53 -0.03
N ASP A 158 22.84 5.98 0.41
CA ASP A 158 23.76 5.21 -0.45
C ASP A 158 23.09 3.99 -1.11
N LEU A 159 22.10 3.38 -0.45
CA LEU A 159 21.34 2.26 -1.01
C LEU A 159 20.61 2.64 -2.31
N ALA A 160 20.25 3.92 -2.47
CA ALA A 160 19.57 4.41 -3.67
C ALA A 160 20.45 4.41 -4.92
N SER A 161 21.78 4.40 -4.74
CA SER A 161 22.76 4.37 -5.84
C SER A 161 23.07 2.96 -6.32
N GLU A 162 22.67 1.93 -5.56
CA GLU A 162 22.93 0.53 -5.89
C GLU A 162 22.04 0.04 -7.05
N LYS A 163 22.62 -0.85 -7.88
CA LYS A 163 21.92 -1.43 -9.04
C LYS A 163 20.67 -2.16 -8.58
N GLY A 164 19.53 -1.83 -9.21
CA GLY A 164 18.25 -2.48 -8.95
C GLY A 164 17.43 -1.85 -7.81
N TYR A 165 17.89 -0.77 -7.16
CA TYR A 165 17.11 -0.10 -6.11
C TYR A 165 15.71 0.35 -6.58
N ARG A 166 15.62 0.89 -7.81
CA ARG A 166 14.35 1.39 -8.38
C ARG A 166 13.42 0.25 -8.79
N THR A 167 13.97 -0.84 -9.31
CA THR A 167 13.22 -2.02 -9.76
C THR A 167 12.98 -3.05 -8.66
N PHE A 168 13.59 -2.89 -7.49
CA PHE A 168 13.36 -3.74 -6.32
C PHE A 168 11.87 -3.81 -5.96
N GLU A 169 11.35 -5.04 -5.92
CA GLU A 169 9.96 -5.31 -5.56
C GLU A 169 9.73 -5.06 -4.07
N ARG A 170 8.87 -4.06 -3.80
CA ARG A 170 8.44 -3.68 -2.46
C ARG A 170 7.09 -4.29 -2.19
N ARG A 171 6.94 -4.96 -1.05
CA ARG A 171 5.68 -5.58 -0.67
C ARG A 171 4.66 -4.51 -0.30
N CYS A 172 3.44 -4.62 -0.83
CA CYS A 172 2.36 -3.71 -0.51
C CYS A 172 1.57 -4.21 0.70
N PHE A 173 1.23 -3.28 1.58
CA PHE A 173 0.33 -3.49 2.70
C PHE A 173 -0.74 -2.40 2.72
N TYR A 174 -1.87 -2.74 3.32
CA TYR A 174 -3.02 -1.86 3.44
C TYR A 174 -3.41 -1.76 4.91
N LEU A 175 -3.42 -0.54 5.46
CA LEU A 175 -3.98 -0.29 6.79
C LEU A 175 -5.48 -0.05 6.63
N VAL A 176 -6.24 -1.13 6.82
CA VAL A 176 -7.69 -1.14 6.69
C VAL A 176 -8.32 -0.86 8.04
N ARG A 177 -9.19 0.16 8.11
CA ARG A 177 -10.09 0.37 9.23
C ARG A 177 -11.54 0.40 8.76
N THR A 178 -12.38 -0.38 9.43
CA THR A 178 -13.84 -0.34 9.27
C THR A 178 -14.46 0.15 10.56
N HIS A 179 -15.66 0.72 10.46
CA HIS A 179 -16.39 1.29 11.58
C HIS A 179 -15.61 2.37 12.32
N ALA A 180 -14.90 3.25 11.59
CA ALA A 180 -13.99 4.28 12.12
C ALA A 180 -14.58 5.26 13.15
N GLY A 181 -15.91 5.30 13.33
CA GLY A 181 -16.59 6.14 14.33
C GLY A 181 -17.25 5.35 15.46
N ARG A 182 -17.04 4.04 15.56
CA ARG A 182 -17.71 3.16 16.52
C ARG A 182 -16.69 2.37 17.34
N ASP A 183 -16.43 2.84 18.55
CA ASP A 183 -15.45 2.24 19.46
C ASP A 183 -15.76 0.77 19.81
N ASP A 184 -17.03 0.37 19.78
CA ASP A 184 -17.47 -1.01 20.04
C ASP A 184 -17.21 -1.95 18.86
N LYS A 185 -17.15 -1.43 17.62
CA LYS A 185 -17.10 -2.23 16.38
C LYS A 185 -15.84 -2.07 15.55
N VAL A 186 -15.01 -1.09 15.90
CA VAL A 186 -13.82 -0.77 15.12
C VAL A 186 -12.90 -1.98 15.00
N LYS A 187 -12.42 -2.22 13.79
CA LYS A 187 -11.40 -3.22 13.47
C LYS A 187 -10.35 -2.53 12.64
N ILE A 188 -9.08 -2.73 12.99
CA ILE A 188 -7.93 -2.20 12.25
C ILE A 188 -7.06 -3.38 11.84
N SER A 189 -6.73 -3.50 10.56
CA SER A 189 -5.87 -4.56 10.07
C SER A 189 -4.79 -4.00 9.16
N VAL A 190 -3.56 -4.42 9.40
CA VAL A 190 -2.47 -4.33 8.43
C VAL A 190 -2.58 -5.58 7.56
N VAL A 191 -2.99 -5.40 6.32
CA VAL A 191 -3.34 -6.49 5.40
C VAL A 191 -2.31 -6.57 4.30
N ASP A 192 -1.75 -7.75 4.10
CA ASP A 192 -0.85 -8.00 2.99
C ASP A 192 -1.55 -7.85 1.64
N GLY A 193 -0.90 -7.20 0.68
CA GLY A 193 -1.49 -6.95 -0.64
C GLY A 193 -1.85 -8.21 -1.42
N SER A 194 -1.22 -9.35 -1.11
CA SER A 194 -1.63 -10.63 -1.67
C SER A 194 -3.08 -10.96 -1.35
N PHE A 195 -3.63 -10.56 -0.19
CA PHE A 195 -5.02 -10.81 0.20
C PHE A 195 -6.02 -10.34 -0.88
N PHE A 196 -5.71 -9.22 -1.55
CA PHE A 196 -6.56 -8.64 -2.59
C PHE A 196 -6.18 -9.09 -4.01
N GLU A 197 -4.94 -9.53 -4.23
CA GLU A 197 -4.45 -10.00 -5.53
C GLU A 197 -4.81 -11.47 -5.75
N THR A 198 -6.10 -11.75 -5.93
CA THR A 198 -6.60 -13.13 -6.16
C THR A 198 -6.37 -13.61 -7.60
N VAL A 199 -6.18 -12.67 -8.52
CA VAL A 199 -5.88 -12.89 -9.93
C VAL A 199 -4.69 -11.98 -10.27
N PRO A 200 -3.68 -12.46 -11.00
CA PRO A 200 -2.55 -11.63 -11.40
C PRO A 200 -3.03 -10.35 -12.10
N LYS A 201 -2.40 -9.21 -11.78
CA LYS A 201 -2.73 -7.89 -12.34
C LYS A 201 -2.95 -7.93 -13.86
N ASP A 202 -2.01 -8.54 -14.57
CA ASP A 202 -2.01 -8.64 -16.03
C ASP A 202 -3.27 -9.35 -16.55
N ASN A 203 -3.70 -10.40 -15.86
CA ASN A 203 -4.91 -11.12 -16.20
C ASN A 203 -6.19 -10.33 -15.88
N LEU A 204 -6.19 -9.61 -14.76
CA LEU A 204 -7.33 -8.81 -14.33
C LEU A 204 -7.65 -7.71 -15.35
N ILE A 205 -6.61 -7.05 -15.89
CA ILE A 205 -6.75 -5.93 -16.82
C ILE A 205 -7.39 -6.39 -18.13
N TYR A 206 -6.87 -7.43 -18.79
CA TYR A 206 -7.42 -7.82 -20.08
C TYR A 206 -8.83 -8.42 -19.93
N GLN A 207 -9.10 -9.17 -18.85
CA GLN A 207 -10.44 -9.70 -18.56
C GLN A 207 -11.45 -8.56 -18.34
N MET A 208 -11.05 -7.47 -17.68
CA MET A 208 -11.88 -6.27 -17.55
C MET A 208 -12.24 -5.69 -18.93
N PHE A 209 -11.26 -5.53 -19.84
CA PHE A 209 -11.52 -5.05 -21.19
C PHE A 209 -12.42 -5.98 -22.00
N LEU A 210 -12.24 -7.31 -21.86
CA LEU A 210 -13.11 -8.29 -22.48
C LEU A 210 -14.55 -8.18 -22.00
N ASN A 211 -14.77 -8.06 -20.69
CA ASN A 211 -16.11 -7.88 -20.13
C ASN A 211 -16.78 -6.60 -20.64
N ILE A 212 -16.02 -5.50 -20.76
CA ILE A 212 -16.52 -4.24 -21.34
C ILE A 212 -16.91 -4.45 -22.82
N LEU A 213 -16.07 -5.13 -23.59
CA LEU A 213 -16.36 -5.44 -24.99
C LEU A 213 -17.65 -6.29 -25.11
N HIS A 214 -17.75 -7.40 -24.38
CA HIS A 214 -18.92 -8.27 -24.40
C HIS A 214 -20.21 -7.52 -24.05
N ALA A 215 -20.18 -6.68 -23.00
CA ALA A 215 -21.33 -5.87 -22.60
C ALA A 215 -21.79 -4.93 -23.72
N HIS A 216 -20.85 -4.31 -24.45
CA HIS A 216 -21.20 -3.47 -25.60
C HIS A 216 -21.77 -4.26 -26.79
N LEU A 217 -21.23 -5.45 -27.06
CA LEU A 217 -21.73 -6.32 -28.13
C LEU A 217 -23.15 -6.80 -27.84
N GLU A 218 -23.42 -7.19 -26.59
CA GLU A 218 -24.74 -7.59 -26.12
C GLU A 218 -25.73 -6.41 -26.22
N GLN A 219 -25.36 -5.24 -25.67
CA GLN A 219 -26.21 -4.05 -25.67
C GLN A 219 -26.57 -3.58 -27.08
N LYS A 220 -25.64 -3.68 -28.03
CA LYS A 220 -25.86 -3.30 -29.44
C LYS A 220 -26.38 -4.46 -30.30
N THR A 221 -26.57 -5.64 -29.71
CA THR A 221 -26.99 -6.86 -30.41
C THR A 221 -26.10 -7.20 -31.62
N ILE A 222 -24.80 -6.91 -31.51
CA ILE A 222 -23.82 -7.19 -32.55
C ILE A 222 -23.36 -8.64 -32.41
N ARG A 223 -23.55 -9.44 -33.45
CA ARG A 223 -23.04 -10.82 -33.50
C ARG A 223 -21.67 -10.82 -34.17
N ILE A 224 -20.66 -11.28 -33.43
CA ILE A 224 -19.31 -11.51 -33.96
C ILE A 224 -19.13 -13.03 -34.13
N PRO A 225 -18.61 -13.50 -35.29
CA PRO A 225 -18.26 -14.90 -35.47
C PRO A 225 -17.28 -15.38 -34.37
N PRO A 226 -17.47 -16.59 -33.80
CA PRO A 226 -16.62 -17.10 -32.72
C PRO A 226 -15.11 -17.03 -33.00
N ASP A 227 -14.69 -17.33 -34.23
CA ASP A 227 -13.28 -17.29 -34.61
C ASP A 227 -12.68 -15.88 -34.56
N ILE A 228 -13.47 -14.86 -34.88
CA ILE A 228 -13.04 -13.46 -34.80
C ILE A 228 -12.97 -13.04 -33.33
N LEU A 229 -13.95 -13.45 -32.52
CA LEU A 229 -13.94 -13.16 -31.07
C LEU A 229 -12.71 -13.77 -30.39
N ASN A 230 -12.36 -15.02 -30.71
CA ASN A 230 -11.14 -15.67 -30.22
C ASN A 230 -9.86 -14.91 -30.61
N GLN A 231 -9.80 -14.35 -31.83
CA GLN A 231 -8.67 -13.52 -32.25
C GLN A 231 -8.59 -12.20 -31.45
N ILE A 232 -9.74 -11.59 -31.17
CA ILE A 232 -9.82 -10.37 -30.34
C ILE A 232 -9.39 -10.67 -28.92
N GLU A 233 -9.86 -11.78 -28.33
CA GLU A 233 -9.44 -12.24 -27.00
C GLU A 233 -7.94 -12.45 -26.91
N LYS A 234 -7.36 -13.13 -27.92
CA LYS A 234 -5.93 -13.32 -28.00
C LYS A 234 -5.18 -11.99 -28.11
N ALA A 235 -5.66 -11.05 -28.92
CA ALA A 235 -5.04 -9.73 -29.03
C ALA A 235 -5.10 -8.93 -27.71
N LEU A 236 -6.26 -8.93 -27.05
CA LEU A 236 -6.44 -8.23 -25.77
C LEU A 236 -5.61 -8.86 -24.64
N SER A 237 -5.31 -10.15 -24.70
CA SER A 237 -4.43 -10.81 -23.73
C SER A 237 -3.00 -10.24 -23.68
N HIS A 238 -2.60 -9.45 -24.69
CA HIS A 238 -1.33 -8.72 -24.71
C HIS A 238 -1.42 -7.30 -24.10
N VAL A 239 -2.63 -6.83 -23.76
CA VAL A 239 -2.87 -5.53 -23.12
C VAL A 239 -2.84 -5.71 -21.60
N THR A 240 -1.64 -5.92 -21.06
CA THR A 240 -1.43 -6.24 -19.65
C THR A 240 -0.67 -5.17 -18.87
N ASP A 241 0.13 -4.35 -19.57
CA ASP A 241 1.02 -3.40 -18.94
C ASP A 241 0.25 -2.16 -18.43
N GLN A 242 0.03 -2.12 -17.11
CA GLN A 242 -0.59 -0.99 -16.43
C GLN A 242 0.18 0.33 -16.66
N THR A 243 1.50 0.30 -16.86
CA THR A 243 2.28 1.51 -17.09
C THR A 243 1.91 2.16 -18.41
N ILE A 244 1.68 1.36 -19.45
CA ILE A 244 1.22 1.83 -20.77
C ILE A 244 -0.22 2.33 -20.68
N ILE A 245 -1.11 1.58 -20.02
CA ILE A 245 -2.53 1.92 -19.86
C ILE A 245 -2.72 3.22 -19.07
N ALA A 246 -1.94 3.36 -18.00
CA ALA A 246 -1.99 4.53 -17.12
C ALA A 246 -1.21 5.73 -17.67
N ALA A 247 -0.48 5.61 -18.77
CA ALA A 247 0.18 6.74 -19.41
C ALA A 247 -0.86 7.64 -20.14
N SER A 248 -0.52 8.93 -20.28
CA SER A 248 -1.33 9.85 -21.09
C SER A 248 -1.18 9.50 -22.58
N GLN A 249 -2.30 9.28 -23.26
CA GLN A 249 -2.34 8.87 -24.65
C GLN A 249 -2.43 10.09 -25.57
N VAL A 250 -1.66 10.09 -26.66
CA VAL A 250 -1.76 11.11 -27.71
C VAL A 250 -2.68 10.56 -28.80
N ILE A 251 -3.81 11.22 -29.01
CA ILE A 251 -4.74 10.89 -30.09
C ILE A 251 -4.66 12.00 -31.13
N GLU A 252 -4.38 11.63 -32.38
CA GLU A 252 -4.30 12.58 -33.48
C GLU A 252 -5.61 13.38 -33.58
N LYS A 253 -5.51 14.70 -33.76
CA LYS A 253 -6.65 15.65 -33.85
C LYS A 253 -7.46 15.82 -32.56
N ALA A 254 -7.14 15.12 -31.47
CA ALA A 254 -7.75 15.40 -30.17
C ALA A 254 -7.06 16.60 -29.51
N SER A 255 -7.85 17.56 -29.00
CA SER A 255 -7.37 18.66 -28.15
C SER A 255 -7.07 18.21 -26.71
N VAL A 256 -7.31 16.94 -26.39
CA VAL A 256 -7.14 16.33 -25.07
C VAL A 256 -6.27 15.09 -25.16
N ARG A 257 -5.56 14.77 -24.07
CA ARG A 257 -4.77 13.55 -23.92
C ARG A 257 -5.42 12.64 -22.88
N PRO A 258 -6.26 11.67 -23.27
CA PRO A 258 -6.93 10.82 -22.30
C PRO A 258 -5.93 9.93 -21.57
N ARG A 259 -6.30 9.55 -20.35
CA ARG A 259 -5.55 8.64 -19.49
C ARG A 259 -6.56 7.72 -18.80
N LEU A 260 -6.27 6.42 -18.77
CA LEU A 260 -7.09 5.47 -18.04
C LEU A 260 -6.54 5.29 -16.62
N ARG A 261 -7.45 5.32 -15.64
CA ARG A 261 -7.18 4.90 -14.26
C ARG A 261 -8.13 3.76 -13.95
N ILE A 262 -7.61 2.69 -13.36
CA ILE A 262 -8.42 1.56 -12.92
C ILE A 262 -8.65 1.73 -11.44
N MET A 263 -9.91 1.93 -11.06
CA MET A 263 -10.36 1.91 -9.67
C MET A 263 -10.85 0.50 -9.34
N ALA A 264 -10.48 -0.02 -8.17
CA ALA A 264 -10.95 -1.33 -7.72
C ALA A 264 -11.79 -1.20 -6.46
N GLU A 265 -12.93 -1.90 -6.47
CA GLU A 265 -13.78 -2.10 -5.31
C GLU A 265 -13.59 -3.52 -4.79
N VAL A 266 -13.76 -3.67 -3.49
CA VAL A 266 -13.58 -4.95 -2.81
C VAL A 266 -14.93 -5.64 -2.67
N HIS A 267 -15.06 -6.83 -3.26
CA HIS A 267 -16.19 -7.71 -2.96
C HIS A 267 -16.23 -8.03 -1.45
N SER A 268 -17.41 -8.36 -0.93
CA SER A 268 -17.59 -8.68 0.49
C SER A 268 -16.63 -9.78 1.00
N GLU A 269 -16.29 -10.76 0.16
CA GLU A 269 -15.30 -11.79 0.49
C GLU A 269 -13.83 -11.33 0.45
N GLY A 270 -13.51 -10.26 -0.29
CA GLY A 270 -12.20 -9.62 -0.23
C GLY A 270 -12.06 -8.65 0.95
N ASN A 271 -13.08 -8.51 1.80
CA ASN A 271 -13.04 -7.66 2.98
C ASN A 271 -12.69 -8.51 4.23
N PRO A 272 -11.46 -8.39 4.80
CA PRO A 272 -11.06 -9.07 6.03
C PRO A 272 -11.97 -8.84 7.23
N HIS A 273 -12.73 -7.73 7.26
CA HIS A 273 -13.60 -7.41 8.39
C HIS A 273 -15.06 -7.85 8.19
N SER A 274 -15.35 -8.51 7.06
CA SER A 274 -16.69 -9.02 6.74
C SER A 274 -17.07 -10.24 7.58
N ASN A 275 -18.34 -10.63 7.48
CA ASN A 275 -18.87 -11.83 8.13
C ASN A 275 -18.29 -13.15 7.55
N PHE A 276 -17.48 -13.11 6.49
CA PHE A 276 -16.76 -14.29 6.00
C PHE A 276 -15.57 -14.67 6.87
N TYR A 277 -15.09 -13.74 7.72
CA TYR A 277 -13.96 -13.95 8.62
C TYR A 277 -14.34 -13.60 10.06
N PRO A 278 -15.33 -14.31 10.65
CA PRO A 278 -15.88 -13.99 11.97
C PRO A 278 -14.85 -14.11 13.11
N GLU A 279 -13.74 -14.80 12.89
CA GLU A 279 -12.63 -14.95 13.83
C GLU A 279 -11.97 -13.60 14.15
N ILE A 280 -11.97 -12.67 13.17
CA ILE A 280 -11.46 -11.32 13.38
C ILE A 280 -12.45 -10.52 14.22
N SER A 281 -12.08 -10.35 15.49
CA SER A 281 -12.95 -9.79 16.52
C SER A 281 -13.15 -8.28 16.36
N GLU A 282 -14.25 -7.75 16.89
CA GLU A 282 -14.39 -6.31 17.11
C GLU A 282 -13.38 -5.82 18.16
N ARG A 283 -13.07 -4.52 18.13
CA ARG A 283 -12.06 -3.87 18.99
C ARG A 283 -10.69 -4.53 18.88
N SER A 284 -10.28 -4.85 17.65
CA SER A 284 -9.01 -5.53 17.42
C SER A 284 -8.10 -4.78 16.46
N VAL A 285 -6.81 -5.09 16.62
CA VAL A 285 -5.73 -4.70 15.73
C VAL A 285 -5.09 -5.98 15.22
N ASN A 286 -4.99 -6.13 13.90
CA ASN A 286 -4.58 -7.38 13.26
C ASN A 286 -3.44 -7.17 12.27
N LEU A 287 -2.59 -8.18 12.14
CA LEU A 287 -1.67 -8.37 11.03
C LEU A 287 -2.11 -9.61 10.26
N ILE A 288 -2.49 -9.44 8.99
CA ILE A 288 -2.99 -10.50 8.12
C ILE A 288 -1.97 -10.72 7.01
N ILE A 289 -1.38 -11.91 6.95
CA ILE A 289 -0.37 -12.27 5.96
C ILE A 289 -0.73 -13.59 5.27
N ASP A 290 -0.37 -13.71 4.00
CA ASP A 290 -0.45 -14.95 3.23
C ASP A 290 0.32 -16.09 3.95
N ALA A 291 -0.32 -17.24 4.13
CA ALA A 291 0.27 -18.34 4.90
C ALA A 291 1.56 -18.89 4.27
N SER A 292 1.74 -18.76 2.95
CA SER A 292 2.94 -19.23 2.24
C SER A 292 4.22 -18.46 2.62
N ILE A 293 4.08 -17.25 3.17
CA ILE A 293 5.21 -16.41 3.62
C ILE A 293 5.36 -16.37 5.13
N TYR A 294 4.53 -17.10 5.86
CA TYR A 294 4.68 -17.24 7.29
C TYR A 294 6.00 -17.97 7.60
N GLU A 295 6.80 -17.37 8.48
CA GLU A 295 8.00 -17.99 9.02
C GLU A 295 7.80 -18.20 10.53
N LYS A 296 8.22 -19.34 11.09
CA LYS A 296 8.17 -19.57 12.56
C LYS A 296 8.87 -18.45 13.34
N LYS A 297 9.95 -17.91 12.78
CA LYS A 297 10.69 -16.78 13.35
C LYS A 297 9.85 -15.51 13.48
N LEU A 298 8.87 -15.30 12.61
CA LEU A 298 7.94 -14.17 12.71
C LEU A 298 7.06 -14.28 13.96
N ASP A 299 6.53 -15.48 14.19
CA ASP A 299 5.73 -15.78 15.38
C ASP A 299 6.55 -15.59 16.66
N GLU A 300 7.79 -16.06 16.68
CA GLU A 300 8.71 -15.85 17.81
C GLU A 300 8.92 -14.35 18.10
N ILE A 301 9.14 -13.54 17.06
CA ILE A 301 9.34 -12.09 17.21
C ILE A 301 8.09 -11.39 17.76
N ILE A 302 6.91 -11.70 17.20
CA ILE A 302 5.66 -11.06 17.62
C ILE A 302 5.29 -11.52 19.04
N SER A 303 5.30 -12.82 19.29
CA SER A 303 4.92 -13.41 20.58
C SER A 303 5.88 -13.01 21.71
N GLN A 304 7.18 -12.82 21.42
CA GLN A 304 8.12 -12.29 22.41
C GLN A 304 7.81 -10.84 22.81
N LYS A 305 7.42 -10.00 21.83
CA LYS A 305 7.13 -8.58 22.08
C LYS A 305 5.69 -8.34 22.58
N ILE A 306 4.74 -9.21 22.22
CA ILE A 306 3.32 -9.14 22.57
C ILE A 306 2.84 -10.54 22.99
N PRO A 307 3.10 -10.97 24.25
CA PRO A 307 2.76 -12.32 24.71
C PRO A 307 1.27 -12.65 24.67
N GLU A 308 0.40 -11.64 24.72
CA GLU A 308 -1.06 -11.82 24.69
C GLU A 308 -1.63 -11.98 23.26
N ILE A 309 -0.77 -11.99 22.24
CA ILE A 309 -1.21 -12.06 20.85
C ILE A 309 -1.92 -13.38 20.55
N LYS A 310 -3.10 -13.32 19.91
CA LYS A 310 -3.77 -14.51 19.39
C LYS A 310 -3.33 -14.75 17.96
N LYS A 311 -2.97 -15.99 17.65
CA LYS A 311 -2.64 -16.42 16.28
C LYS A 311 -3.65 -17.45 15.81
N PHE A 312 -4.17 -17.26 14.61
CA PHE A 312 -5.05 -18.23 13.95
C PHE A 312 -4.92 -18.09 12.42
N THR A 313 -5.56 -18.99 11.70
CA THR A 313 -5.60 -18.97 10.23
C THR A 313 -7.03 -18.71 9.78
N ILE A 314 -7.20 -17.91 8.73
CA ILE A 314 -8.46 -17.73 8.02
C ILE A 314 -8.31 -18.26 6.59
N HIS A 315 -9.37 -18.84 6.04
CA HIS A 315 -9.39 -19.33 4.67
C HIS A 315 -10.08 -18.31 3.75
N HIS A 316 -9.30 -17.62 2.91
CA HIS A 316 -9.82 -16.66 1.95
C HIS A 316 -10.49 -17.40 0.79
N LYS A 317 -11.77 -17.10 0.52
CA LYS A 317 -12.62 -17.78 -0.47
C LYS A 317 -12.01 -17.91 -1.87
N ARG A 318 -11.17 -16.94 -2.25
CA ARG A 318 -10.55 -16.85 -3.58
C ARG A 318 -9.02 -16.96 -3.57
N ASN A 319 -8.40 -17.13 -2.40
CA ASN A 319 -6.95 -16.89 -2.27
C ASN A 319 -6.26 -17.71 -1.15
N GLY A 320 -6.86 -18.83 -0.76
CA GLY A 320 -6.25 -19.76 0.19
C GLY A 320 -6.04 -19.19 1.60
N ASP A 321 -5.10 -19.78 2.32
CA ASP A 321 -4.94 -19.55 3.75
C ASP A 321 -4.12 -18.29 4.07
N HIS A 322 -4.57 -17.58 5.10
CA HIS A 322 -3.88 -16.41 5.65
C HIS A 322 -3.72 -16.54 7.15
N VAL A 323 -2.53 -16.24 7.65
CA VAL A 323 -2.24 -16.20 9.09
C VAL A 323 -2.60 -14.82 9.63
N VAL A 324 -3.36 -14.82 10.72
CA VAL A 324 -3.77 -13.62 11.45
C VAL A 324 -3.10 -13.60 12.81
N PHE A 325 -2.39 -12.52 13.10
CA PHE A 325 -1.99 -12.14 14.45
C PHE A 325 -2.96 -11.07 14.92
N GLN A 326 -3.74 -11.34 15.96
CA GLN A 326 -4.76 -10.44 16.49
C GLN A 326 -4.44 -10.04 17.92
N TYR A 327 -4.48 -8.75 18.19
CA TYR A 327 -4.56 -8.17 19.53
C TYR A 327 -5.94 -7.55 19.75
N LYS A 328 -6.60 -7.86 20.87
CA LYS A 328 -7.94 -7.35 21.20
C LYS A 328 -7.87 -6.39 22.40
N PHE A 329 -8.54 -5.25 22.33
CA PHE A 329 -8.53 -4.16 23.30
C PHE A 329 -9.80 -4.04 24.14
#